data_AF-A0A9E2ZLQ6-F1
#
_entry.id   AF-A0A9E2ZLQ6-F1
#
_cell.length_a   1.000
_cell.length_b   1.000
_cell.length_c   1.000
_cell.angle_alpha   90.00
_cell.angle_beta   90.00
_cell.angle_gamma   90.00
#
_symmetry.space_group_name_H-M   'P 1'
#
loop_
_entity.id
_entity.type
_entity.pdbx_description
1 polymer ?
#
loop_
_entity_poly.entity_id
_entity_poly.type
_entity_poly.pdbx_seq_one_letter_code
_entity_poly.pdbx_strand_id
1 'polypeptide(L)'
;MGNITTHVLDAASGQPAAGVPIALERPAGADWQRVADGLTDRDGRCRDLTPGSLSTGMHRLVFDTAAYFSASGQRTFYPRGGSDLRRR
;
A
#
# COMPACT_ATOMS: atom_id res chain seq x y z
N MET A 1 -8.16 -19.09 -1.48
CA MET A 1 -7.72 -17.88 -2.20
C MET A 1 -7.00 -17.00 -1.20
N GLY A 2 -5.77 -16.57 -1.49
CA GLY A 2 -5.01 -15.73 -0.55
C GLY A 2 -5.32 -14.25 -0.78
N ASN A 3 -5.62 -13.53 0.29
CA ASN A 3 -5.79 -12.08 0.27
C ASN A 3 -4.45 -11.40 0.62
N ILE A 4 -4.17 -10.27 -0.01
CA ILE A 4 -3.14 -9.34 0.46
C ILE A 4 -3.80 -8.39 1.44
N THR A 5 -3.32 -8.43 2.68
CA THR A 5 -3.65 -7.44 3.71
C THR A 5 -2.38 -6.69 4.11
N THR A 6 -2.52 -5.42 4.45
CA THR A 6 -1.40 -4.62 4.98
C THR A 6 -1.80 -3.89 6.25
N HIS A 7 -0.81 -3.51 7.04
CA HIS A 7 -0.94 -2.70 8.24
C HIS A 7 0.19 -1.67 8.24
N VAL A 8 -0.17 -0.40 8.30
CA VAL A 8 0.73 0.74 8.24
C VAL A 8 0.74 1.42 9.60
N LEU A 9 1.93 1.55 10.18
CA LEU A 9 2.17 2.27 11.43
C LEU A 9 2.98 3.53 11.12
N ASP A 10 2.56 4.66 11.66
CA ASP A 10 3.38 5.86 11.69
C ASP A 10 4.33 5.77 12.89
N ALA A 11 5.60 5.51 12.60
CA ALA A 11 6.63 5.36 13.62
C ALA A 11 6.95 6.67 14.38
N ALA A 12 6.64 7.85 13.80
CA ALA A 12 6.89 9.12 14.46
C ALA A 12 5.88 9.40 15.57
N SER A 13 4.61 9.09 15.33
CA SER A 13 3.53 9.24 16.32
C SER A 13 3.29 8.00 17.17
N GLY A 14 3.80 6.83 16.73
CA GLY A 14 3.55 5.54 17.36
C GLY A 14 2.12 5.04 17.15
N GLN A 15 1.39 5.60 16.19
CA GLN A 15 -0.03 5.33 15.97
C GLN A 15 -0.29 4.66 14.62
N PRO A 16 -1.42 3.96 14.46
CA PRO A 16 -1.83 3.44 13.15
C PRO A 16 -2.03 4.57 12.15
N ALA A 17 -1.45 4.43 10.97
CA ALA A 17 -1.54 5.45 9.92
C ALA A 17 -2.83 5.25 9.14
N ALA A 18 -3.88 5.95 9.55
CA ALA A 18 -5.20 5.90 8.89
C ALA A 18 -5.24 6.79 7.63
N GLY A 19 -5.98 6.36 6.60
CA GLY A 19 -6.17 7.13 5.37
C GLY A 19 -4.97 7.17 4.43
N VAL A 20 -3.98 6.29 4.60
CA VAL A 20 -2.84 6.16 3.69
C VAL A 20 -3.31 5.53 2.37
N PRO A 21 -3.15 6.21 1.22
CA PRO A 21 -3.45 5.61 -0.07
C PRO A 21 -2.45 4.50 -0.40
N ILE A 22 -2.97 3.36 -0.85
CA ILE A 22 -2.19 2.18 -1.22
C ILE A 22 -2.56 1.74 -2.63
N ALA A 23 -1.55 1.47 -3.44
CA ALA A 23 -1.67 0.78 -4.72
C ALA A 23 -1.21 -0.67 -4.60
N LEU A 24 -1.91 -1.58 -5.25
CA LEU A 24 -1.37 -2.87 -5.64
C LEU A 24 -1.01 -2.83 -7.12
N GLU A 25 0.21 -3.21 -7.45
CA GLU A 25 0.72 -3.29 -8.81
C GLU A 25 1.25 -4.68 -9.12
N ARG A 26 1.33 -5.02 -10.40
CA ARG A 26 1.99 -6.22 -10.92
C ARG A 26 2.95 -5.86 -12.05
N PRO A 27 3.99 -6.67 -12.32
CA PRO A 27 4.86 -6.47 -13.47
C PRO A 27 4.07 -6.51 -14.79
N ALA A 28 4.38 -5.58 -15.68
CA ALA A 28 3.87 -5.50 -17.04
C ALA A 28 5.03 -5.15 -17.99
N GLY A 29 5.84 -6.15 -18.35
CA GLY A 29 7.08 -5.94 -19.10
C GLY A 29 8.14 -5.24 -18.24
N ALA A 30 8.64 -4.09 -18.69
CA ALA A 30 9.56 -3.25 -17.93
C ALA A 30 8.85 -2.33 -16.91
N ASP A 31 7.52 -2.21 -17.02
CA ASP A 31 6.70 -1.31 -16.22
C ASP A 31 5.91 -2.07 -15.14
N TRP A 32 5.19 -1.29 -14.33
CA TRP A 32 4.26 -1.78 -13.32
C TRP A 32 2.85 -1.34 -13.68
N GLN A 33 1.92 -2.28 -13.68
CA GLN A 33 0.50 -2.04 -13.93
C GLN A 33 -0.27 -2.07 -12.61
N ARG A 34 -1.07 -1.04 -12.36
CA ARG A 34 -1.99 -0.99 -11.21
C ARG A 34 -3.10 -2.03 -11.36
N VAL A 35 -3.31 -2.78 -10.29
CA VAL A 35 -4.28 -3.89 -10.19
C VAL A 35 -5.42 -3.52 -9.25
N ALA A 36 -5.10 -2.83 -8.15
CA ALA A 36 -6.09 -2.36 -7.19
C ALA A 36 -5.59 -1.15 -6.40
N ASP A 37 -6.55 -0.53 -5.74
CA ASP A 37 -6.43 0.66 -4.93
C ASP A 37 -7.08 0.42 -3.56
N GLY A 38 -6.54 1.04 -2.53
CA GLY A 38 -7.16 1.02 -1.22
C GLY A 38 -6.69 2.18 -0.34
N LEU A 39 -7.39 2.34 0.77
CA LEU A 39 -7.05 3.25 1.85
C LEU A 39 -6.91 2.45 3.14
N THR A 40 -5.98 2.83 4.00
CA THR A 40 -5.94 2.26 5.35
C THR A 40 -7.13 2.74 6.18
N ASP A 41 -7.73 1.82 6.91
CA ASP A 41 -8.77 2.08 7.90
C ASP A 41 -8.19 2.79 9.15
N ARG A 42 -9.06 3.06 10.13
CA ARG A 42 -8.69 3.68 11.41
C ARG A 42 -7.65 2.90 12.23
N ASP A 43 -7.52 1.60 11.97
CA ASP A 43 -6.53 0.73 12.60
C ASP A 43 -5.27 0.62 11.73
N GLY A 44 -5.11 1.50 10.72
CA GLY A 44 -3.97 1.52 9.81
C GLY A 44 -3.95 0.34 8.83
N ARG A 45 -5.05 -0.40 8.68
CA ARG A 45 -5.09 -1.64 7.90
C ARG A 45 -5.79 -1.45 6.57
N CYS A 46 -5.33 -2.16 5.55
CA CYS A 46 -6.10 -2.32 4.31
C CYS A 46 -6.30 -3.81 4.06
N ARG A 47 -7.56 -4.26 4.12
CA ARG A 47 -7.93 -5.69 4.08
C ARG A 47 -8.44 -6.13 2.71
N ASP A 48 -8.95 -5.19 1.92
CA ASP A 48 -9.65 -5.45 0.67
C ASP A 48 -8.84 -4.99 -0.55
N LEU A 49 -7.52 -5.21 -0.51
CA LEU A 49 -6.60 -4.78 -1.58
C LEU A 49 -6.51 -5.77 -2.76
N THR A 50 -7.30 -6.85 -2.71
CA THR A 50 -7.24 -7.98 -3.66
C THR A 50 -8.54 -8.05 -4.46
N PRO A 51 -8.55 -7.67 -5.75
CA PRO A 51 -9.75 -7.76 -6.56
C PRO A 51 -9.95 -9.22 -6.98
N GLY A 52 -10.88 -9.92 -6.32
CA GLY A 52 -11.23 -11.30 -6.63
C GLY A 52 -10.05 -12.27 -6.46
N SER A 53 -9.46 -12.72 -7.57
CA SER A 53 -8.34 -13.66 -7.57
C SER A 53 -7.03 -12.99 -7.99
N LEU A 54 -6.09 -12.91 -7.06
CA LEU A 54 -4.72 -12.48 -7.37
C LEU A 54 -3.99 -13.55 -8.18
N SER A 55 -3.38 -13.16 -9.30
CA SER A 55 -2.49 -14.05 -10.06
C SER A 55 -1.30 -14.49 -9.21
N THR A 56 -0.73 -15.66 -9.50
CA THR A 56 0.59 -16.05 -8.96
C THR A 56 1.67 -15.17 -9.59
N GLY A 57 2.71 -14.84 -8.82
CA GLY A 57 3.82 -14.01 -9.29
C GLY A 57 4.11 -12.82 -8.38
N MET A 58 4.93 -11.91 -8.91
CA MET A 58 5.40 -10.74 -8.20
C MET A 58 4.32 -9.65 -8.18
N HIS A 59 4.16 -9.02 -7.04
CA HIS A 59 3.24 -7.92 -6.82
C HIS A 59 3.94 -6.85 -5.99
N ARG A 60 3.62 -5.60 -6.23
CA ARG A 60 4.18 -4.46 -5.50
C ARG A 60 3.07 -3.71 -4.80
N LEU A 61 3.29 -3.41 -3.53
CA LEU A 61 2.50 -2.43 -2.79
C LEU A 61 3.19 -1.08 -2.86
N VAL A 62 2.46 -0.03 -3.21
CA VAL A 62 2.94 1.36 -3.19
C VAL A 62 2.14 2.14 -2.17
N PHE A 63 2.82 2.71 -1.19
CA PHE A 63 2.24 3.53 -0.12
C PHE A 63 2.50 5.00 -0.42
N ASP A 64 1.43 5.80 -0.54
CA ASP A 64 1.53 7.25 -0.75
C ASP A 64 1.66 7.99 0.57
N THR A 65 2.88 7.97 1.10
CA THR A 65 3.23 8.65 2.35
C THR A 65 3.24 10.18 2.18
N ALA A 66 3.44 10.72 0.98
CA ALA A 66 3.32 12.15 0.74
C ALA A 66 1.89 12.64 0.97
N ALA A 67 0.89 11.96 0.39
CA ALA A 67 -0.52 12.28 0.60
C ALA A 67 -0.91 12.19 2.08
N TYR A 68 -0.45 11.15 2.78
CA TYR A 68 -0.70 10.96 4.21
C TYR A 68 -0.12 12.11 5.07
N PHE A 69 1.18 12.38 4.97
CA PHE A 69 1.82 13.42 5.80
C PHE A 69 1.41 14.84 5.40
N SER A 70 1.07 15.07 4.14
CA SER A 70 0.56 16.39 3.72
C SER A 70 -0.79 16.71 4.37
N ALA A 71 -1.64 15.71 4.62
CA ALA A 71 -2.90 15.90 5.33
C ALA A 71 -2.71 16.34 6.79
N SER A 72 -1.59 15.96 7.42
CA SER A 72 -1.21 16.42 8.78
C SER A 72 -0.27 17.65 8.78
N GLY A 73 0.00 18.24 7.61
CA GLY A 73 0.91 19.39 7.47
C GLY A 73 2.39 19.05 7.68
N GLN A 74 2.74 17.76 7.69
CA GLN A 74 4.11 17.28 7.88
C GLN A 74 4.80 17.03 6.54
N ARG A 75 6.10 17.27 6.49
CA ARG A 75 6.93 16.94 5.32
C ARG A 75 7.47 15.52 5.48
N THR A 76 7.36 14.72 4.43
CA THR A 76 7.98 13.39 4.37
C THR A 76 9.26 13.40 3.55
N PHE A 77 10.26 12.65 3.99
CA PHE A 77 11.47 12.40 3.22
C PHE A 77 11.24 11.37 2.09
N TYR A 78 10.27 10.46 2.30
CA TYR A 78 9.89 9.43 1.35
C TYR A 78 8.49 9.75 0.84
N PRO A 79 8.32 10.29 -0.37
CA PRO A 79 6.99 10.62 -0.88
C PRO A 79 6.21 9.38 -1.31
N ARG A 80 6.91 8.28 -1.66
CA ARG A 80 6.33 6.98 -1.96
C ARG A 80 7.22 5.87 -1.38
N GLY A 81 6.61 4.91 -0.69
CA GLY A 81 7.26 3.68 -0.23
C GLY A 81 6.78 2.48 -1.02
N GLY A 82 7.68 1.55 -1.36
CA GLY A 82 7.35 0.34 -2.13
C GLY A 82 7.72 -0.93 -1.36
N SER A 83 6.85 -1.94 -1.40
CA SER A 83 7.17 -3.29 -0.90
C SER A 83 6.86 -4.33 -1.98
N ASP A 84 7.85 -5.14 -2.33
CA ASP A 84 7.69 -6.22 -3.30
C ASP A 84 7.33 -7.53 -2.60
N LEU A 85 6.33 -8.23 -3.14
CA LEU A 85 5.76 -9.45 -2.60
C LEU A 85 5.74 -10.51 -3.71
N ARG A 86 6.31 -11.68 -3.43
CA ARG A 86 6.25 -12.81 -4.36
C ARG A 86 5.25 -13.86 -3.89
N ARG A 87 4.16 -14.00 -4.63
CA ARG A 87 3.21 -15.10 -4.44
C ARG A 87 3.73 -16.34 -5.17
N ARG A 88 3.85 -17.46 -4.46
CA ARG A 88 4.17 -18.79 -5.02
C ARG A 88 2.90 -19.52 -5.44
#